data_AF-A0A699VK44-F1
#
_entry.id   AF-A0A699VK44-F1
#
_cell.length_a   1.000
_cell.length_b   1.000
_cell.length_c   1.000
_cell.angle_alpha   90.00
_cell.angle_beta   90.00
_cell.angle_gamma   90.00
#
_symmetry.space_group_name_H-M   'P 1'
#
loop_
_entity.id
_entity.type
_entity.pdbx_description
1 polymer ?
#
loop_
_entity_poly.entity_id
_entity_poly.type
_entity_poly.pdbx_seq_one_letter_code
_entity_poly.pdbx_strand_id
1 'polypeptide(L)'
;YYDAFLTSVEPKTYKEALTQACWIEAKQEELHKFERLEVWELVPRPDKVMMITLKWIYKVKLDELGGILKNKARLVARSYRQEEGIDFEESFAPVARLEAIRIFLAYAAQKNMVVYQMDVKIVFLNGNLREEVYVNQPDGFVDSDNPNHVYKLKKALYGLKQAPRAWYD
;
A
#
# COMPACT_ATOMS: atom_id res chain seq x y z
N TYR A 1 14.70 7.06 25.36
CA TYR A 1 15.30 5.71 25.36
C TYR A 1 14.42 4.80 24.49
N TYR A 2 14.56 4.86 23.17
CA TYR A 2 13.81 4.02 22.20
C TYR A 2 14.71 3.54 21.04
N ASP A 3 16.03 3.43 21.25
CA ASP A 3 17.00 3.08 20.18
C ASP A 3 17.22 1.58 19.98
N ALA A 4 16.54 0.71 20.71
CA ALA A 4 17.00 -0.68 20.86
C ALA A 4 16.64 -1.65 19.72
N PHE A 5 15.89 -1.26 18.68
CA PHE A 5 15.43 -2.23 17.68
C PHE A 5 15.57 -1.82 16.20
N LEU A 6 16.05 -0.62 15.89
CA LEU A 6 16.13 -0.16 14.50
C LEU A 6 17.32 -0.79 13.78
N THR A 7 17.07 -1.37 12.60
CA THR A 7 18.13 -1.99 11.78
C THR A 7 18.34 -1.25 10.48
N SER A 8 19.61 -1.09 10.09
CA SER A 8 20.02 -0.39 8.85
C SER A 8 19.90 -1.27 7.60
N VAL A 9 19.71 -2.58 7.78
CA VAL A 9 19.68 -3.56 6.68
C VAL A 9 18.24 -3.85 6.29
N GLU A 10 17.91 -3.52 5.04
CA GLU A 10 16.62 -3.86 4.44
C GLU A 10 16.57 -5.37 4.08
N PRO A 11 15.63 -6.15 4.66
CA PRO A 11 15.50 -7.56 4.35
C PRO A 11 14.94 -7.72 2.94
N LYS A 12 15.51 -8.67 2.20
CA LYS A 12 15.06 -8.97 0.83
C LYS A 12 13.94 -9.99 0.80
N THR A 13 13.84 -10.80 1.86
CA THR A 13 12.87 -11.87 1.98
C THR A 13 12.04 -11.76 3.25
N TYR A 14 10.84 -12.36 3.25
CA TYR A 14 9.99 -12.43 4.44
C TYR A 14 10.67 -13.18 5.59
N LYS A 15 11.41 -14.27 5.28
CA LYS A 15 12.12 -15.06 6.30
C LYS A 15 13.18 -14.25 7.02
N GLU A 16 13.95 -13.43 6.30
CA GLU A 16 14.93 -12.51 6.90
C GLU A 16 14.24 -11.48 7.80
N ALA A 17 13.13 -10.91 7.33
CA ALA A 17 12.39 -9.90 8.09
C ALA A 17 11.83 -10.44 9.41
N LEU A 18 11.49 -11.73 9.50
CA LEU A 18 11.02 -12.34 10.75
C LEU A 18 12.11 -12.51 11.82
N THR A 19 13.39 -12.36 11.47
CA THR A 19 14.46 -12.55 12.45
C THR A 19 14.69 -11.33 13.33
N GLN A 20 14.10 -10.18 13.00
CA GLN A 20 14.30 -8.91 13.70
C GLN A 20 12.97 -8.32 14.15
N ALA A 21 12.89 -7.94 15.42
CA ALA A 21 11.66 -7.43 16.04
C ALA A 21 11.08 -6.20 15.32
N CYS A 22 11.93 -5.25 14.89
CA CYS A 22 11.46 -4.03 14.22
C CYS A 22 10.70 -4.27 12.92
N TRP A 23 11.05 -5.30 12.16
CA TRP A 23 10.32 -5.65 10.95
C TRP A 23 9.01 -6.37 11.25
N ILE A 24 8.95 -7.17 12.32
CA ILE A 24 7.70 -7.78 12.80
C ILE A 24 6.73 -6.68 13.23
N GLU A 25 7.17 -5.74 14.06
CA GLU A 25 6.38 -4.59 14.51
C GLU A 25 5.90 -3.75 13.33
N ALA A 26 6.78 -3.47 12.36
CA ALA A 26 6.41 -2.71 11.16
C ALA A 26 5.34 -3.42 10.30
N LYS A 27 5.37 -4.77 10.23
CA LYS A 27 4.34 -5.56 9.53
C LYS A 27 3.01 -5.51 10.28
N GLN A 28 3.04 -5.69 11.60
CA GLN A 28 1.84 -5.62 12.45
C GLN A 28 1.19 -4.24 12.37
N GLU A 29 1.97 -3.16 12.42
CA GLU A 29 1.45 -1.80 12.29
C GLU A 29 0.76 -1.57 10.93
N GLU A 30 1.26 -2.19 9.86
CA GLU A 30 0.61 -2.12 8.55
C GLU A 30 -0.70 -2.90 8.53
N LEU A 31 -0.74 -4.14 9.04
CA LEU A 31 -1.98 -4.94 9.08
C LEU A 31 -3.04 -4.34 9.99
N HIS A 32 -2.65 -3.79 11.14
CA HIS A 32 -3.58 -3.09 12.03
C HIS A 32 -4.25 -1.89 11.33
N LYS A 33 -3.56 -1.23 10.38
CA LYS A 33 -4.21 -0.19 9.55
C LYS A 33 -5.22 -0.80 8.58
N PHE A 34 -4.94 -1.97 8.02
CA PHE A 34 -5.85 -2.65 7.11
C PHE A 34 -7.13 -3.06 7.83
N GLU A 35 -7.01 -3.60 9.05
CA GLU A 35 -8.14 -3.92 9.92
C GLU A 35 -8.95 -2.66 10.28
N ARG A 36 -8.28 -1.62 10.79
CA ARG A 36 -8.94 -0.36 11.18
C ARG A 36 -9.67 0.32 10.01
N LEU A 37 -9.13 0.21 8.81
CA LEU A 37 -9.70 0.80 7.60
C LEU A 37 -10.64 -0.17 6.87
N GLU A 38 -10.86 -1.37 7.39
CA GLU A 38 -11.69 -2.41 6.75
C GLU A 38 -11.33 -2.64 5.28
N VAL A 39 -10.01 -2.69 5.00
CA VAL A 39 -9.49 -2.75 3.62
C VAL A 39 -9.94 -4.01 2.91
N TRP A 40 -10.11 -5.10 3.65
CA TRP A 40 -10.49 -6.40 3.13
C TRP A 40 -11.35 -7.18 4.12
N GLU A 41 -11.89 -8.30 3.66
CA GLU A 41 -12.57 -9.29 4.49
C GLU A 41 -12.14 -10.71 4.10
N LEU A 42 -12.04 -11.60 5.08
CA LEU A 42 -11.69 -13.00 4.84
C LEU A 42 -12.95 -13.75 4.38
N VAL A 43 -12.87 -14.40 3.22
CA VAL A 43 -13.99 -15.11 2.60
C VAL A 43 -13.56 -16.47 2.05
N PRO A 44 -14.49 -17.44 1.91
CA PRO A 44 -14.19 -18.70 1.25
C PRO A 44 -13.63 -18.43 -0.14
N ARG A 45 -12.63 -19.22 -0.55
CA ARG A 45 -12.00 -19.05 -1.85
C ARG A 45 -13.02 -19.27 -2.97
N PRO A 46 -13.29 -18.26 -3.81
CA PRO A 46 -14.21 -18.41 -4.93
C PRO A 46 -13.60 -19.29 -6.03
N ASP A 47 -14.46 -20.05 -6.71
CA ASP A 47 -14.06 -20.86 -7.84
C ASP A 47 -13.77 -20.01 -9.08
N LYS A 48 -12.70 -20.37 -9.81
CA LYS A 48 -12.32 -19.77 -11.10
C LYS A 48 -12.02 -18.26 -11.09
N VAL A 49 -11.77 -17.66 -9.92
CA VAL A 49 -11.35 -16.25 -9.83
C VAL A 49 -9.84 -16.13 -9.75
N MET A 50 -9.33 -15.09 -10.41
CA MET A 50 -7.94 -14.68 -10.36
C MET A 50 -7.54 -14.25 -8.95
N MET A 51 -6.54 -14.91 -8.36
CA MET A 51 -6.01 -14.52 -7.06
C MET A 51 -4.71 -13.75 -7.20
N ILE A 52 -4.70 -12.52 -6.69
CA ILE A 52 -3.51 -11.69 -6.70
C ILE A 52 -2.61 -12.07 -5.52
N THR A 53 -1.34 -12.34 -5.82
CA THR A 53 -0.35 -12.63 -4.79
C THR A 53 0.16 -11.32 -4.17
N LEU A 54 0.29 -11.29 -2.85
CA LEU A 54 0.84 -10.13 -2.14
C LEU A 54 2.36 -10.23 -1.98
N LYS A 55 3.02 -9.09 -1.75
CA LYS A 55 4.45 -9.00 -1.43
C LYS A 55 4.68 -7.97 -0.34
N TRP A 56 5.51 -8.33 0.63
CA TRP A 56 6.06 -7.38 1.58
C TRP A 56 7.21 -6.57 0.96
N ILE A 57 7.13 -5.25 1.10
CA ILE A 57 8.21 -4.31 0.78
C ILE A 57 8.67 -3.67 2.08
N TYR A 58 9.96 -3.78 2.37
CA TYR A 58 10.60 -3.22 3.55
C TYR A 58 11.41 -2.01 3.15
N LYS A 59 11.37 -0.96 3.96
CA LYS A 59 12.15 0.26 3.74
C LYS A 59 12.60 0.86 5.05
N VAL A 60 13.89 1.18 5.15
CA VAL A 60 14.41 1.98 6.25
C VAL A 60 14.19 3.45 5.92
N LYS A 61 13.59 4.20 6.85
CA LYS A 61 13.53 5.66 6.78
C LYS A 61 14.67 6.24 7.60
N LEU A 62 15.46 7.07 6.95
CA LEU A 62 16.53 7.83 7.58
C LEU A 62 16.05 9.27 7.86
N ASP A 63 16.62 9.89 8.88
CA ASP A 63 16.53 11.32 9.12
C ASP A 63 17.52 12.11 8.22
N GLU A 64 17.53 13.43 8.34
CA GLU A 64 18.42 14.32 7.56
C GLU A 64 19.91 14.11 7.88
N LEU A 65 20.23 13.56 9.04
CA LEU A 65 21.59 13.28 9.50
C LEU A 65 22.03 11.84 9.20
N GLY A 66 21.18 11.04 8.55
CA GLY A 66 21.42 9.63 8.22
C GLY A 66 21.14 8.65 9.36
N GLY A 67 20.60 9.10 10.49
CA GLY A 67 20.10 8.26 11.58
C GLY A 67 18.84 7.50 11.17
N ILE A 68 18.64 6.30 11.72
CA ILE A 68 17.43 5.52 11.41
C ILE A 68 16.26 6.12 12.17
N LEU A 69 15.28 6.63 11.44
CA LEU A 69 14.07 7.21 11.99
C LEU A 69 12.98 6.16 12.20
N LYS A 70 12.80 5.24 11.23
CA LYS A 70 11.76 4.20 11.30
C LYS A 70 11.96 3.08 10.28
N ASN A 71 11.75 1.84 10.69
CA ASN A 71 11.56 0.70 9.77
C ASN A 71 10.10 0.66 9.29
N LYS A 72 9.87 0.62 7.98
CA LYS A 72 8.53 0.61 7.37
C LYS A 72 8.34 -0.65 6.55
N ALA A 73 7.27 -1.39 6.84
CA ALA A 73 6.79 -2.47 5.98
C ALA A 73 5.54 -1.99 5.22
N ARG A 74 5.36 -2.47 3.99
CA ARG A 74 4.17 -2.25 3.16
C ARG A 74 3.78 -3.54 2.50
N LEU A 75 2.49 -3.81 2.46
CA LEU A 75 1.94 -4.93 1.71
C LEU A 75 1.43 -4.45 0.37
N VAL A 76 1.94 -5.05 -0.71
CA VAL A 76 1.70 -4.61 -2.09
C VAL A 76 1.20 -5.77 -2.92
N ALA A 77 0.17 -5.51 -3.74
CA ALA A 77 -0.35 -6.44 -4.72
C ALA A 77 0.66 -6.63 -5.87
N ARG A 78 0.95 -7.88 -6.23
CA ARG A 78 1.74 -8.19 -7.43
C ARG A 78 0.81 -8.26 -8.64
N SER A 79 0.51 -7.11 -9.22
CA SER A 79 -0.43 -6.93 -10.33
C SER A 79 0.06 -7.36 -11.71
N TYR A 80 1.25 -7.96 -11.83
CA TYR A 80 1.80 -8.35 -13.14
C TYR A 80 0.91 -9.34 -13.90
N ARG A 81 0.03 -10.06 -13.20
CA ARG A 81 -0.93 -10.98 -13.81
C ARG A 81 -2.28 -10.35 -14.13
N GLN A 82 -2.58 -9.12 -13.71
CA GLN A 82 -3.90 -8.51 -13.98
C GLN A 82 -4.09 -8.21 -15.47
N GLU A 83 -5.20 -8.66 -16.05
CA GLU A 83 -5.57 -8.43 -17.45
C GLU A 83 -6.60 -7.30 -17.58
N GLU A 84 -6.35 -6.35 -18.48
CA GLU A 84 -7.27 -5.24 -18.78
C GLU A 84 -8.51 -5.78 -19.50
N GLY A 85 -9.70 -5.31 -19.10
CA GLY A 85 -10.98 -5.84 -19.56
C GLY A 85 -11.44 -7.13 -18.87
N ILE A 86 -10.62 -7.70 -17.97
CA ILE A 86 -11.00 -8.86 -17.13
C ILE A 86 -10.91 -8.49 -15.64
N ASP A 87 -9.73 -8.05 -15.17
CA ASP A 87 -9.46 -7.74 -13.77
C ASP A 87 -9.61 -6.25 -13.42
N PHE A 88 -9.60 -5.38 -14.44
CA PHE A 88 -9.83 -3.94 -14.33
C PHE A 88 -10.19 -3.35 -15.71
N GLU A 89 -11.00 -2.31 -15.76
CA GLU A 89 -11.40 -1.67 -17.02
C GLU A 89 -10.41 -0.60 -17.52
N GLU A 90 -9.83 0.20 -16.62
CA GLU A 90 -8.90 1.28 -16.97
C GLU A 90 -7.82 1.48 -15.89
N SER A 91 -6.59 1.80 -16.31
CA SER A 91 -5.52 2.21 -15.39
C SER A 91 -5.34 3.74 -15.42
N PHE A 92 -5.61 4.41 -14.29
CA PHE A 92 -5.37 5.85 -14.16
C PHE A 92 -4.03 6.11 -13.49
N ALA A 93 -3.29 7.11 -13.97
CA ALA A 93 -2.14 7.68 -13.27
C ALA A 93 -2.32 9.20 -13.20
N PRO A 94 -2.87 9.71 -12.08
CA PRO A 94 -3.18 11.13 -11.94
C PRO A 94 -1.92 11.88 -11.52
N VAL A 95 -0.97 12.01 -12.45
CA VAL A 95 0.22 12.84 -12.26
C VAL A 95 -0.06 14.20 -12.88
N ALA A 96 -0.16 15.23 -12.05
CA ALA A 96 -0.25 16.60 -12.53
C ALA A 96 1.02 16.92 -13.36
N ARG A 97 0.81 17.43 -14.57
CA ARG A 97 1.90 17.83 -15.47
C ARG A 97 2.69 18.99 -14.86
N LEU A 98 4.01 18.99 -15.02
CA LEU A 98 4.87 20.05 -14.48
C LEU A 98 4.50 21.43 -15.02
N GLU A 99 4.05 21.51 -16.27
CA GLU A 99 3.56 22.74 -16.90
C GLU A 99 2.35 23.30 -16.16
N ALA A 100 1.38 22.45 -15.80
CA ALA A 100 0.20 22.86 -15.06
C ALA A 100 0.56 23.34 -13.65
N ILE A 101 1.47 22.65 -12.97
CA ILE A 101 1.98 23.05 -11.65
C ILE A 101 2.67 24.43 -11.74
N ARG A 102 3.52 24.65 -12.75
CA ARG A 102 4.22 25.93 -12.96
C ARG A 102 3.24 27.08 -13.22
N ILE A 103 2.24 26.85 -14.08
CA ILE A 103 1.20 27.86 -14.36
C ILE A 103 0.40 28.18 -13.10
N PHE A 104 0.01 27.18 -12.33
CA PHE A 104 -0.70 27.35 -11.06
C PHE A 104 0.11 28.19 -10.06
N LEU A 105 1.39 27.87 -9.87
CA LEU A 105 2.27 28.61 -8.96
C LEU A 105 2.52 30.04 -9.44
N ALA A 106 2.73 30.25 -10.74
CA ALA A 106 2.90 31.58 -11.32
C ALA A 106 1.66 32.46 -11.10
N TYR A 107 0.46 31.87 -11.28
CA TYR A 107 -0.80 32.55 -11.03
C TYR A 107 -0.99 32.88 -9.54
N ALA A 108 -0.72 31.92 -8.64
CA ALA A 108 -0.79 32.14 -7.20
C ALA A 108 0.15 33.27 -6.76
N ALA A 109 1.39 33.30 -7.27
CA ALA A 109 2.35 34.38 -7.02
C ALA A 109 1.84 35.73 -7.53
N GLN A 110 1.29 35.79 -8.75
CA GLN A 110 0.71 37.02 -9.33
C GLN A 110 -0.44 37.56 -8.47
N LYS A 111 -1.26 36.67 -7.90
CA LYS A 111 -2.40 37.02 -7.06
C LYS A 111 -2.05 37.17 -5.57
N ASN A 112 -0.77 37.08 -5.21
CA ASN A 112 -0.29 37.11 -3.84
C ASN A 112 -1.01 36.11 -2.92
N MET A 113 -1.31 34.92 -3.46
CA MET A 113 -1.95 33.83 -2.75
C MET A 113 -0.91 32.96 -2.05
N VAL A 114 -1.21 32.51 -0.83
CA VAL A 114 -0.41 31.52 -0.13
C VAL A 114 -0.85 30.12 -0.56
N VAL A 115 0.11 29.28 -0.98
CA VAL A 115 -0.14 27.89 -1.37
C VAL A 115 0.25 26.97 -0.21
N TYR A 116 -0.66 26.07 0.15
CA TYR A 116 -0.41 25.01 1.13
C TYR A 116 -0.31 23.67 0.42
N GLN A 117 0.63 22.84 0.85
CA GLN A 117 0.79 21.48 0.37
C GLN A 117 0.47 20.50 1.50
N MET A 118 -0.31 19.46 1.18
CA MET A 118 -0.61 18.36 2.08
C MET A 118 -0.27 17.03 1.39
N ASP A 119 0.55 16.22 2.05
CA ASP A 119 0.77 14.83 1.66
C ASP A 119 -0.22 13.94 2.43
N VAL A 120 -1.22 13.42 1.72
CA VAL A 120 -2.17 12.50 2.32
C VAL A 120 -1.48 11.16 2.51
N LYS A 121 -1.45 10.66 3.75
CA LYS A 121 -0.87 9.35 4.03
C LYS A 121 -1.90 8.28 3.65
N ILE A 122 -1.42 7.20 3.02
CA ILE A 122 -2.21 5.98 2.81
C ILE A 122 -3.43 6.22 1.89
N VAL A 123 -3.25 7.05 0.87
CA VAL A 123 -4.29 7.44 -0.10
C VAL A 123 -5.04 6.24 -0.68
N PHE A 124 -4.33 5.21 -1.13
CA PHE A 124 -4.95 4.05 -1.77
C PHE A 124 -5.85 3.25 -0.82
N LEU A 125 -5.44 3.06 0.45
CA LEU A 125 -6.26 2.29 1.40
C LEU A 125 -7.52 3.05 1.87
N ASN A 126 -7.75 4.28 1.39
CA ASN A 126 -8.99 5.01 1.60
C ASN A 126 -9.91 4.98 0.39
N GLY A 127 -9.40 4.64 -0.80
CA GLY A 127 -10.19 4.55 -2.02
C GLY A 127 -11.00 3.26 -2.05
N ASN A 128 -12.32 3.37 -2.21
CA ASN A 128 -13.17 2.18 -2.31
C ASN A 128 -12.97 1.52 -3.69
N LEU A 129 -12.88 0.20 -3.68
CA LEU A 129 -12.73 -0.59 -4.91
C LEU A 129 -14.11 -0.97 -5.42
N ARG A 130 -14.41 -0.67 -6.68
CA ARG A 130 -15.70 -1.05 -7.30
C ARG A 130 -15.66 -2.48 -7.84
N GLU A 131 -14.50 -2.91 -8.31
CA GLU A 131 -14.26 -4.24 -8.86
C GLU A 131 -14.05 -5.28 -7.76
N GLU A 132 -14.49 -6.51 -8.00
CA GLU A 132 -14.24 -7.62 -7.09
C GLU A 132 -12.81 -8.14 -7.28
N VAL A 133 -11.94 -7.81 -6.33
CA VAL A 133 -10.54 -8.26 -6.34
C VAL A 133 -10.25 -9.13 -5.13
N TYR A 134 -9.63 -10.28 -5.39
CA TYR A 134 -9.26 -11.26 -4.38
C TYR A 134 -7.73 -11.37 -4.28
N VAL A 135 -7.22 -11.40 -3.05
CA VAL A 135 -5.80 -11.55 -2.76
C VAL A 135 -5.55 -12.74 -1.85
N ASN A 136 -4.38 -13.37 -2.03
CA ASN A 136 -3.92 -14.41 -1.12
C ASN A 136 -3.66 -13.83 0.27
N GLN A 137 -3.82 -14.67 1.29
CA GLN A 137 -3.39 -14.32 2.64
C GLN A 137 -1.88 -14.00 2.66
N PRO A 138 -1.45 -12.95 3.37
CA PRO A 138 -0.05 -12.56 3.38
C PRO A 138 0.81 -13.60 4.09
N ASP A 139 2.04 -13.79 3.59
CA ASP A 139 3.01 -14.68 4.23
C ASP A 139 3.22 -14.31 5.72
N GLY A 140 2.96 -15.29 6.59
CA GLY A 140 3.05 -15.15 8.04
C GLY A 140 1.78 -14.74 8.77
N PHE A 141 0.68 -14.55 8.02
CA PHE A 141 -0.61 -14.08 8.55
C PHE A 141 -1.75 -14.86 7.90
N VAL A 142 -1.56 -16.18 7.77
CA VAL A 142 -2.59 -17.11 7.33
C VAL A 142 -3.43 -17.50 8.53
N ASP A 143 -4.75 -17.38 8.40
CA ASP A 143 -5.72 -17.81 9.39
C ASP A 143 -5.62 -19.33 9.62
N SER A 144 -5.46 -19.74 10.88
CA SER A 144 -5.27 -21.15 11.24
C SER A 144 -6.53 -21.98 11.07
N ASP A 145 -7.70 -21.38 11.29
CA ASP A 145 -8.99 -22.06 11.19
C ASP A 145 -9.46 -22.10 9.72
N ASN A 146 -9.01 -21.12 8.94
CA ASN A 146 -9.42 -20.88 7.56
C ASN A 146 -8.22 -20.77 6.60
N PRO A 147 -7.33 -21.77 6.52
CA PRO A 147 -6.06 -21.65 5.77
C PRO A 147 -6.25 -21.52 4.26
N ASN A 148 -7.37 -22.01 3.72
CA ASN A 148 -7.70 -21.95 2.30
C ASN A 148 -8.54 -20.71 1.93
N HIS A 149 -8.92 -19.87 2.89
CA HIS A 149 -9.66 -18.64 2.63
C HIS A 149 -8.76 -17.58 1.99
N VAL A 150 -9.40 -16.57 1.42
CA VAL A 150 -8.75 -15.47 0.70
C VAL A 150 -9.32 -14.15 1.21
N TYR A 151 -8.60 -13.06 0.96
CA TYR A 151 -9.11 -11.73 1.27
C TYR A 151 -9.81 -11.14 0.05
N LYS A 152 -11.08 -10.75 0.21
CA LYS A 152 -11.80 -9.90 -0.74
C LYS A 152 -11.49 -8.44 -0.40
N LEU A 153 -10.99 -7.68 -1.37
CA LEU A 153 -10.67 -6.27 -1.18
C LEU A 153 -11.94 -5.41 -1.23
N LYS A 154 -12.11 -4.56 -0.22
CA LYS A 154 -13.11 -3.47 -0.20
C LYS A 154 -12.50 -2.15 -0.64
N LYS A 155 -11.19 -2.00 -0.43
CA LYS A 155 -10.42 -0.79 -0.75
C LYS A 155 -9.20 -1.11 -1.59
N ALA A 156 -8.72 -0.10 -2.32
CA ALA A 156 -7.59 -0.26 -3.21
C ALA A 156 -6.28 -0.53 -2.44
N LEU A 157 -5.52 -1.52 -2.91
CA LEU A 157 -4.16 -1.80 -2.41
C LEU A 157 -3.09 -1.18 -3.27
N TYR A 158 -1.93 -0.91 -2.65
CA TYR A 158 -0.72 -0.56 -3.38
C TYR A 158 -0.42 -1.61 -4.46
N GLY A 159 -0.02 -1.13 -5.64
CA GLY A 159 0.41 -2.00 -6.73
C GLY A 159 -0.71 -2.54 -7.61
N LEU A 160 -2.00 -2.42 -7.24
CA LEU A 160 -3.10 -2.70 -8.16
C LEU A 160 -3.08 -1.69 -9.33
N LYS A 161 -3.39 -2.15 -10.54
CA LYS A 161 -3.41 -1.29 -11.73
C LYS A 161 -4.49 -0.20 -11.65
N GLN A 162 -5.61 -0.49 -11.00
CA GLN A 162 -6.74 0.43 -10.80
C GLN A 162 -6.66 1.27 -9.52
N ALA A 163 -5.68 1.04 -8.63
CA ALA A 163 -5.62 1.73 -7.34
C ALA A 163 -5.64 3.27 -7.41
N PRO A 164 -4.97 3.93 -8.40
CA PRO A 164 -5.03 5.38 -8.47
C PRO A 164 -6.39 5.93 -8.91
N ARG A 165 -7.22 5.15 -9.62
CA ARG A 165 -8.59 5.54 -9.95
C ARG A 165 -9.48 5.57 -8.72
N ALA A 166 -9.38 4.54 -7.89
CA ALA A 166 -10.18 4.41 -6.65
C ALA A 166 -10.01 5.57 -5.67
N TRP A 167 -8.99 6.41 -5.82
CA TRP A 167 -8.83 7.63 -5.03
C TRP A 167 -9.66 8.82 -5.54
N TYR A 168 -9.91 8.90 -6.84
CA TYR A 168 -10.61 10.03 -7.46
C TYR A 168 -12.13 9.85 -7.51
N ASP A 169 -12.57 8.59 -7.45
CA ASP A 169 -13.98 8.18 -7.40
C ASP A 169 -14.58 8.33 -5.99
#